data_AF-A0ABD0QLF9-F1
#
_entry.id   AF-A0ABD0QLF9-F1
#
_cell.length_a   1.000
_cell.length_b   1.000
_cell.length_c   1.000
_cell.angle_alpha   90.00
_cell.angle_beta   90.00
_cell.angle_gamma   90.00
#
_symmetry.space_group_name_H-M   'P 1'
#
loop_
_entity.id
_entity.type
_entity.pdbx_description
1 polymer ?
#
loop_
_entity_poly.entity_id
_entity_poly.type
_entity_poly.pdbx_seq_one_letter_code
_entity_poly.pdbx_strand_id
1 'polypeptide(L)' 'CKCNLHAGQCSLRDGTLQCDCEHNTTGQDCSACERGFKAKSWKPGSYLPTPNGSPNI' A
#
# COMPACT_ATOMS: atom_id res chain seq x y z
N CYS A 1 10.17 -5.59 -2.66
CA CYS A 1 9.34 -4.58 -3.36
C CYS A 1 9.05 -3.45 -2.39
N LYS A 2 8.69 -2.27 -2.88
CA LYS A 2 8.35 -1.13 -2.04
C LYS A 2 6.84 -0.94 -2.03
N CYS A 3 6.15 -1.48 -1.04
CA CYS A 3 4.68 -1.45 -1.01
C CYS A 3 4.10 -0.35 -0.11
N ASN A 4 4.92 0.62 0.30
CA ASN A 4 4.51 1.75 1.15
C ASN A 4 3.75 1.34 2.44
N LEU A 5 4.08 0.18 3.02
CA LEU A 5 3.38 -0.40 4.17
C LEU A 5 1.89 -0.69 3.95
N HIS A 6 1.50 -0.97 2.70
CA HIS A 6 0.15 -1.37 2.32
C HIS A 6 0.08 -2.75 1.65
N ALA A 7 1.12 -3.58 1.75
CA ALA A 7 1.03 -4.99 1.35
C ALA A 7 2.00 -5.83 2.19
N GLY A 8 1.54 -7.02 2.60
CA GLY A 8 2.40 -8.05 3.20
C GLY A 8 3.16 -8.91 2.17
N GLN A 9 2.74 -8.88 0.91
CA GLN A 9 3.26 -9.76 -0.14
C GLN A 9 3.45 -9.02 -1.47
N CYS A 10 4.32 -9.58 -2.33
CA CYS A 10 4.40 -9.23 -3.73
C CYS A 10 4.28 -10.47 -4.61
N SER A 11 3.74 -10.28 -5.81
CA SER A 11 3.62 -11.30 -6.84
C SER A 11 4.19 -10.81 -8.18
N LEU A 12 4.65 -11.75 -9.01
CA LEU A 12 5.09 -11.45 -10.38
C LEU A 12 3.85 -11.42 -11.27
N ARG A 13 3.51 -10.25 -11.81
CA ARG A 13 2.36 -10.02 -12.70
C ARG A 13 2.85 -9.37 -13.99
N ASP A 14 2.52 -9.98 -15.13
CA ASP A 14 2.90 -9.49 -16.46
C ASP A 14 4.41 -9.23 -16.62
N GLY A 15 5.23 -10.12 -16.03
CA GLY A 15 6.70 -10.01 -16.06
C GLY A 15 7.29 -8.93 -15.14
N THR A 16 6.46 -8.25 -14.35
CA THR A 16 6.88 -7.22 -13.38
C THR A 16 6.52 -7.63 -11.96
N LEU A 17 7.40 -7.32 -11.00
CA LEU A 17 7.12 -7.58 -9.59
C LEU A 17 6.21 -6.45 -9.06
N GLN A 18 5.02 -6.82 -8.58
CA GLN A 18 3.99 -5.89 -8.11
C GLN A 18 3.55 -6.27 -6.68
N CYS A 19 3.19 -5.27 -5.89
CA CYS A 19 2.65 -5.47 -4.55
C CYS A 19 1.20 -5.99 -4.61
N ASP A 20 0.86 -6.89 -3.69
CA ASP A 20 -0.51 -7.34 -3.49
C ASP A 20 -1.20 -6.35 -2.54
N CYS A 21 -1.59 -5.18 -3.06
CA CYS A 21 -2.04 -4.06 -2.26
C CYS A 21 -3.29 -4.36 -1.43
N GLU A 22 -3.23 -3.93 -0.17
CA GLU A 22 -4.29 -3.94 0.84
C GLU A 22 -4.71 -2.50 1.14
N HIS A 23 -5.45 -2.29 2.24
CA HIS A 23 -5.68 -0.95 2.78
C HIS A 23 -6.37 0.02 1.78
N ASN A 24 -7.14 -0.52 0.82
CA ASN A 24 -7.79 0.22 -0.25
C ASN A 24 -6.82 1.07 -1.10
N THR A 25 -5.59 0.58 -1.26
CA THR A 25 -4.57 1.18 -2.12
C THR A 25 -4.37 0.37 -3.40
N THR A 26 -3.77 0.99 -4.41
CA THR A 26 -3.55 0.40 -5.73
C THR A 26 -2.27 0.93 -6.38
N GLY A 27 -1.91 0.35 -7.53
CA GLY A 27 -0.66 0.58 -8.24
C GLY A 27 0.44 -0.40 -7.85
N GLN A 28 1.52 -0.44 -8.64
CA GLN A 28 2.63 -1.40 -8.46
C GLN A 28 3.22 -1.40 -7.04
N ASP A 29 3.27 -0.21 -6.42
CA ASP A 29 3.87 0.05 -5.12
C ASP A 29 2.83 0.47 -4.06
N CYS A 30 1.53 0.35 -4.35
CA CYS A 30 0.45 0.81 -3.46
C CYS A 30 0.46 2.32 -3.16
N SER A 31 0.81 3.13 -4.17
CA SER A 31 1.03 4.58 -4.06
C SER A 31 -0.19 5.45 -4.39
N ALA A 32 -1.37 4.85 -4.53
CA ALA A 32 -2.62 5.54 -4.82
C ALA A 32 -3.79 4.87 -4.08
N CYS A 33 -4.87 5.61 -3.84
CA CYS A 33 -6.13 5.02 -3.36
C CYS A 33 -6.86 4.31 -4.51
N GLU A 34 -7.53 3.20 -4.20
CA GLU A 34 -8.40 2.52 -5.14
C GLU A 34 -9.61 3.39 -5.52
N ARG A 35 -10.19 3.19 -6.71
CA ARG A 35 -11.36 3.94 -7.16
C ARG A 35 -12.51 3.76 -6.18
N GLY A 36 -13.09 4.87 -5.74
CA GLY A 36 -14.18 4.88 -4.75
C GLY A 36 -13.69 5.19 -3.33
N PHE A 37 -12.39 5.03 -3.05
CA PHE A 37 -11.77 5.44 -1.80
C PHE A 37 -11.13 6.82 -1.97
N LYS A 38 -11.58 7.79 -1.17
CA LYS A 38 -11.12 9.18 -1.23
C LYS A 38 -10.55 9.61 0.11
N ALA A 39 -9.28 9.29 0.35
CA ALA A 39 -8.51 10.05 1.32
C ALA A 39 -8.31 11.48 0.80
N LYS A 40 -8.27 12.48 1.70
CA LYS A 40 -7.92 13.88 1.31
C LYS A 40 -6.57 13.94 0.57
N SER A 41 -5.66 13.04 0.94
CA SER A 41 -4.37 12.80 0.29
C SER A 41 -3.93 11.39 0.67
N TRP A 42 -3.39 10.63 -0.29
CA TRP A 42 -2.77 9.33 -0.02
C TRP A 42 -1.56 9.50 0.90
N LYS A 43 -1.34 8.56 1.81
CA LYS A 43 -0.19 8.52 2.70
C LYS A 43 0.34 7.10 2.80
N PRO A 44 1.66 6.88 2.83
CA PRO A 44 2.22 5.57 3.13
C PRO A 44 1.90 5.19 4.58
N GLY A 45 1.91 3.90 4.90
CA GLY A 45 1.91 3.46 6.29
C GLY A 45 3.15 3.93 7.05
N SER A 46 3.10 3.82 8.37
CA SER A 46 4.15 4.20 9.31
C SER A 46 4.47 3.03 10.23
N TYR A 47 5.74 2.89 10.63
CA TYR A 47 6.15 1.96 11.69
C TYR A 47 5.84 2.47 13.10
N LEU A 48 5.36 3.71 13.22
CA LEU A 48 5.00 4.34 14.49
C LEU A 48 3.47 4.48 14.62
N PRO A 49 2.91 4.34 15.84
CA PRO A 49 3.62 3.98 17.08
C PRO A 49 3.98 2.48 17.13
N THR A 50 5.09 2.14 17.79
CA THR A 50 5.47 0.75 18.03
C THR A 50 4.47 0.07 18.97
N PRO A 51 4.19 -1.25 18.83
CA PRO A 51 4.88 -2.20 17.93
C PRO A 51 4.24 -2.32 16.53
N ASN A 52 3.01 -1.84 16.36
CA ASN A 52 2.19 -2.19 15.18
C ASN A 52 2.17 -1.13 14.08
N GLY A 53 2.60 0.10 14.34
CA GLY A 53 2.58 1.18 13.36
C GLY A 53 1.19 1.76 13.08
N SER A 54 1.05 2.45 11.95
CA SER A 54 -0.22 2.97 11.45
C SER A 54 -0.38 2.75 9.94
N PRO A 55 -1.55 2.30 9.47
CA PRO A 55 -1.76 2.01 8.05
C PRO A 55 -2.05 3.27 7.22
N ASN A 56 -2.43 4.40 7.84
CA ASN A 56 -2.69 5.69 7.18
C ASN A 56 -3.68 5.64 5.99
N ILE A 57 -4.77 4.89 6.16
CA ILE A 57 -5.86 4.71 5.19
C ILE A 57 -6.90 5.83 5.20
#